data_AF-A0A6M3LX86-F1
#
_entry.id   AF-A0A6M3LX86-F1
#
_cell.length_a   1.000
_cell.length_b   1.000
_cell.length_c   1.000
_cell.angle_alpha   90.00
_cell.angle_beta   90.00
_cell.angle_gamma   90.00
#
_symmetry.space_group_name_H-M   'P 1'
#
loop_
_entity.id
_entity.type
_entity.pdbx_description
1 polymer ?
#
loop_
_entity_poly.entity_id
_entity_poly.type
_entity_poly.pdbx_seq_one_letter_code
_entity_poly.pdbx_strand_id
1 'polypeptide(L)' 'MELKKITWKVLPDTGNPCKLCSKNEAIWFATIKINESGSITLPLCDECVTVPEAEIIERILHHAI' A
#
# COMPACT_ATOMS: atom_id res chain seq x y z
N MET A 1 15.20 -14.91 -3.98
CA MET A 1 13.78 -14.72 -4.35
C MET A 1 13.24 -13.57 -3.50
N GLU A 2 12.96 -12.42 -4.10
CA GLU A 2 12.36 -11.31 -3.32
C GLU A 2 10.85 -11.36 -3.51
N LEU A 3 10.16 -12.00 -2.56
CA LEU A 3 8.71 -12.12 -2.59
C LEU A 3 8.08 -10.76 -2.28
N LYS A 4 7.83 -9.98 -3.34
CA LYS A 4 7.02 -8.76 -3.32
C LYS A 4 5.56 -9.10 -3.61
N LYS A 5 4.80 -9.46 -2.57
CA LYS A 5 3.36 -9.76 -2.68
C LYS A 5 2.57 -8.76 -1.85
N ILE A 6 1.53 -8.18 -2.46
CA ILE A 6 0.57 -7.34 -1.75
C ILE A 6 -0.56 -8.21 -1.21
N THR A 7 -0.96 -7.95 0.03
CA THR A 7 -2.20 -8.43 0.60
C THR A 7 -3.08 -7.22 0.90
N TRP A 8 -4.29 -7.24 0.36
CA TRP A 8 -5.26 -6.16 0.49
C TRP A 8 -6.24 -6.47 1.61
N LYS A 9 -6.51 -5.46 2.45
CA LYS A 9 -7.57 -5.52 3.47
C LYS A 9 -8.37 -4.24 3.43
N VAL A 10 -9.70 -4.33 3.43
CA VAL A 10 -10.54 -3.13 3.52
C VAL A 10 -10.30 -2.46 4.87
N LEU A 11 -10.02 -1.16 4.84
CA LEU A 11 -9.99 -0.30 6.00
C LEU A 11 -11.44 0.01 6.38
N PRO A 12 -11.89 -0.29 7.62
CA PRO A 12 -13.08 0.38 8.11
C PRO A 12 -12.82 1.89 8.09
N ASP A 13 -13.84 2.67 7.78
CA ASP A 13 -13.76 4.12 7.64
C ASP A 13 -13.02 4.73 8.86
N THR A 14 -11.76 5.12 8.65
CA THR A 14 -10.86 5.57 9.74
C THR A 14 -10.52 7.05 9.63
N GLY A 15 -10.93 7.72 8.55
CA GLY A 15 -10.50 9.08 8.23
C GLY A 15 -9.00 9.22 7.95
N ASN A 16 -8.28 8.12 7.74
CA ASN A 16 -6.85 8.15 7.46
C ASN A 16 -6.59 8.63 6.02
N PRO A 17 -5.68 9.58 5.79
CA PRO A 17 -5.31 9.97 4.43
C PRO A 17 -4.52 8.86 3.73
N CYS A 18 -4.68 8.75 2.41
CA CYS A 18 -3.89 7.86 1.57
C CYS A 18 -2.40 8.17 1.70
N LYS A 19 -1.58 7.15 1.97
CA LYS A 19 -0.14 7.32 2.15
C LYS A 19 0.60 7.71 0.86
N LEU A 20 0.06 7.38 -0.31
CA LEU A 20 0.69 7.65 -1.60
C LEU A 20 0.38 9.02 -2.19
N CYS A 21 -0.80 9.58 -1.91
CA CYS A 21 -1.21 10.87 -2.49
C CYS A 21 -1.58 11.92 -1.46
N SER A 22 -1.86 11.53 -0.21
CA SER A 22 -2.34 12.39 0.88
C SER A 22 -3.58 13.23 0.57
N LYS A 23 -4.27 12.95 -0.54
CA LYS A 23 -5.43 13.71 -1.05
C LYS A 23 -6.76 13.09 -0.67
N ASN A 24 -6.85 11.77 -0.84
CA ASN A 24 -8.08 11.01 -0.66
C ASN A 24 -8.01 10.20 0.63
N GLU A 25 -9.16 9.87 1.18
CA GLU A 25 -9.27 8.97 2.32
C GLU A 25 -8.89 7.54 1.92
N ALA A 26 -8.18 6.87 2.80
CA ALA A 26 -7.74 5.51 2.62
C ALA A 26 -8.87 4.53 2.96
N ILE A 27 -9.12 3.63 2.02
CA ILE A 27 -10.14 2.57 2.14
C ILE A 27 -9.52 1.17 2.05
N TRP A 28 -8.21 1.08 1.77
CA TRP A 28 -7.45 -0.15 1.66
C TRP A 28 -6.20 -0.12 2.55
N PHE A 29 -5.96 -1.16 3.34
CA PHE A 29 -4.63 -1.48 3.84
C PHE A 29 -3.92 -2.39 2.83
N ALA A 30 -2.78 -1.91 2.33
CA ALA A 30 -1.85 -2.69 1.52
C ALA A 30 -0.72 -3.21 2.41
N THR A 31 -0.67 -4.52 2.62
CA THR A 31 0.48 -5.16 3.27
C THR A 31 1.38 -5.77 2.22
N ILE A 32 2.57 -5.21 2.06
CA ILE A 32 3.59 -5.67 1.13
C ILE A 32 4.62 -6.46 1.90
N LYS A 33 4.73 -7.76 1.61
CA LYS A 33 5.90 -8.54 2.02
C LYS A 33 7.08 -8.13 1.14
N ILE A 34 8.20 -7.74 1.71
CA ILE A 34 9.42 -7.34 0.98
C ILE A 34 10.41 -8.52 0.93
N ASN A 35 10.58 -9.18 2.08
CA ASN A 35 11.43 -10.35 2.24
C ASN A 35 10.85 -11.25 3.34
N GLU A 36 11.56 -12.31 3.73
CA GLU A 36 11.07 -13.27 4.74
C GLU A 36 10.80 -12.63 6.11
N SER A 37 11.49 -11.54 6.45
CA SER A 37 11.40 -10.85 7.75
C SER A 37 10.73 -9.48 7.69
N GLY A 38 10.52 -8.92 6.49
CA GLY A 38 10.10 -7.55 6.28
C GLY A 38 8.74 -7.46 5.61
N SER A 39 7.81 -6.78 6.26
CA SER A 39 6.53 -6.40 5.67
C SER A 39 6.21 -4.94 5.99
N ILE A 40 5.72 -4.21 5.00
CA ILE A 40 5.23 -2.84 5.13
C ILE A 40 3.71 -2.86 5.03
N THR A 41 3.02 -2.17 5.93
CA THR A 41 1.56 -1.99 5.82
C THR A 41 1.24 -0.50 5.71
N LEU A 42 0.49 -0.11 4.68
CA LEU A 42 0.11 1.27 4.44
C LEU A 42 -1.39 1.43 4.15
N PRO A 43 -2.01 2.54 4.57
CA PRO A 43 -3.35 2.92 4.14
C PRO A 43 -3.31 3.59 2.74
N LEU A 44 -4.11 3.11 1.79
CA LEU A 44 -4.22 3.60 0.41
C LEU A 44 -5.69 3.88 0.03
N CYS A 45 -5.90 4.86 -0.85
CA CYS A 45 -7.22 5.16 -1.44
C CYS A 45 -7.48 4.32 -2.70
N ASP A 46 -8.75 4.25 -3.13
CA ASP A 46 -9.15 3.48 -4.32
C ASP A 46 -8.38 3.89 -5.58
N GLU A 47 -8.28 5.20 -5.81
CA GLU A 47 -7.61 5.76 -6.99
C GLU A 47 -6.15 5.32 -7.09
N CYS A 48 -5.43 5.29 -5.96
CA CYS A 48 -4.02 4.89 -5.93
C CYS A 48 -3.80 3.38 -6.10
N VAL A 49 -4.86 2.56 -5.99
CA VAL A 49 -4.78 1.10 -6.17
C VAL A 49 -5.34 0.62 -7.51
N THR A 50 -5.79 1.54 -8.38
CA THR A 50 -6.25 1.21 -9.75
C THR A 50 -5.13 0.89 -10.73
N VAL A 51 -3.87 1.16 -10.37
CA VAL A 51 -2.68 0.88 -11.18
C VAL A 51 -2.15 -0.54 -10.92
N PRO A 52 -1.30 -1.10 -11.79
CA PRO A 52 -0.74 -2.44 -11.59
C PRO A 52 -0.01 -2.59 -10.25
N GLU A 53 -0.12 -3.76 -9.60
CA GLU A 53 0.48 -4.03 -8.29
C GLU A 53 2.00 -3.78 -8.24
N ALA A 54 2.71 -4.06 -9.34
CA ALA A 54 4.14 -3.78 -9.44
C ALA A 54 4.45 -2.28 -9.25
N GLU A 55 3.66 -1.40 -9.87
CA GLU A 55 3.82 0.05 -9.74
C GLU A 55 3.49 0.52 -8.33
N ILE A 56 2.44 -0.06 -7.71
CA ILE A 56 2.09 0.22 -6.31
C ILE A 56 3.27 -0.13 -5.39
N ILE A 57 3.86 -1.31 -5.58
CA ILE A 57 5.01 -1.75 -4.78
C ILE A 57 6.20 -0.81 -4.96
N GLU A 58 6.53 -0.41 -6.19
CA GLU A 58 7.62 0.53 -6.44
C GLU A 58 7.38 1.89 -5.78
N ARG A 59 6.17 2.44 -5.89
CA ARG A 59 5.80 3.71 -5.26
C ARG A 59 5.91 3.66 -3.74
N ILE A 60 5.52 2.53 -3.15
CA ILE A 60 5.58 2.31 -1.71
C ILE A 60 7.02 2.16 -1.23
N LEU A 61 7.82 1.35 -1.92
CA LEU A 61 9.22 1.17 -1.56
C LEU A 61 10.03 2.46 -1.72
N HIS A 62 9.71 3.31 -2.71
CA HIS A 62 10.31 4.64 -2.83
C HIS A 62 9.86 5.64 -1.76
N HIS A 63 8.65 5.53 -1.23
CA HIS A 63 8.17 6.41 -0.14
C HIS A 63 8.57 5.93 1.26
N ALA A 64 9.10 4.72 1.40
CA ALA A 64 9.43 4.09 2.68
C ALA A 64 10.89 4.28 3.12
N ILE A 65 11.71 4.98 2.32
CA ILE A 65 13.13 5.27 2.58
C ILE A 65 13.31 6.79 2.73
#